data_AF-A0A356L650-F1
#
_entry.id   AF-A0A356L650-F1
#
_cell.length_a   1.000
_cell.length_b   1.000
_cell.length_c   1.000
_cell.angle_alpha   90.00
_cell.angle_beta   90.00
_cell.angle_gamma   90.00
#
_symmetry.space_group_name_H-M   'P 1'
#
loop_
_entity.id
_entity.type
_entity.pdbx_description
1 polymer ?
#
loop_
_entity_poly.entity_id
_entity_poly.type
_entity_poly.pdbx_seq_one_letter_code
_entity_poly.pdbx_strand_id
1 'polypeptide(L)'
;YDAARLTETTDISKWFDTAVAGNASHAKSIANWLISELFAHPENWDVKNAVDTADSGMPRIIRPSDLSELVDMISANEINGKQAKDIFIKMLDGESGTPREIADKFGMKQITDTSAIEAAVDEIIAASAPQVAQYKAGKTGLLGFFVGGVMRAT
;
A
#
# COMPACT_ATOMS: atom_id res chain seq x y z
N TYR A 1 -12.42 -0.54 20.33
CA TYR A 1 -13.32 -0.34 19.18
C TYR A 1 -13.10 -1.46 18.17
N ASP A 2 -11.90 -1.56 17.61
CA ASP A 2 -11.55 -2.56 16.58
C ASP A 2 -11.83 -4.00 17.03
N ALA A 3 -11.38 -4.39 18.23
CA ALA A 3 -11.61 -5.73 18.77
C ALA A 3 -13.11 -6.11 18.79
N ALA A 4 -13.99 -5.18 19.17
CA ALA A 4 -15.43 -5.44 19.21
C ALA A 4 -16.03 -5.65 17.81
N ARG A 5 -15.47 -4.99 16.78
CA ARG A 5 -15.85 -5.19 15.38
C ARG A 5 -15.32 -6.51 14.82
N LEU A 6 -14.08 -6.85 15.13
CA LEU A 6 -13.44 -8.09 14.68
C LEU A 6 -14.04 -9.35 15.34
N THR A 7 -14.69 -9.20 16.50
CA THR A 7 -15.36 -10.30 17.20
C THR A 7 -16.88 -10.23 17.11
N GLU A 8 -17.43 -9.43 16.18
CA GLU A 8 -18.88 -9.30 16.00
C GLU A 8 -19.51 -10.64 15.56
N THR A 9 -18.79 -11.42 14.75
CA THR A 9 -19.15 -12.80 14.41
C THR A 9 -17.92 -13.70 14.41
N THR A 10 -18.13 -15.00 14.62
CA THR A 10 -17.06 -16.01 14.56
C THR A 10 -16.39 -16.07 13.19
N ASP A 11 -17.15 -15.82 12.12
CA ASP A 11 -16.65 -15.85 10.76
C ASP A 11 -15.70 -14.66 10.49
N ILE A 12 -16.03 -13.45 10.97
CA ILE A 12 -15.14 -12.28 10.92
C ILE A 12 -13.83 -12.58 11.64
N SER A 13 -13.92 -13.14 12.86
CA SER A 13 -12.73 -13.44 13.65
C SER A 13 -11.83 -14.45 12.96
N LYS A 14 -12.40 -15.54 12.41
CA LYS A 14 -11.64 -16.54 11.66
C LYS A 14 -11.02 -15.98 10.39
N TRP A 15 -11.73 -15.11 9.67
CA TRP A 15 -11.19 -14.45 8.47
C TRP A 15 -9.99 -13.58 8.86
N PHE A 16 -10.13 -12.76 9.91
CA PHE A 16 -9.06 -11.92 10.43
C PHE A 16 -7.85 -12.76 10.87
N ASP A 17 -8.08 -13.81 11.67
CA ASP A 17 -7.05 -14.74 12.13
C ASP A 17 -6.30 -15.39 10.97
N THR A 18 -7.02 -15.71 9.88
CA THR A 18 -6.42 -16.24 8.65
C THR A 18 -5.60 -15.19 7.91
N ALA A 19 -6.06 -13.94 7.84
CA ALA A 19 -5.33 -12.86 7.16
C ALA A 19 -4.02 -12.50 7.88
N VAL A 20 -4.02 -12.55 9.22
CA VAL A 20 -2.82 -12.30 10.03
C VAL A 20 -1.94 -13.53 10.22
N ALA A 21 -2.39 -14.71 9.79
CA ALA A 21 -1.65 -15.96 9.96
C ALA A 21 -0.28 -15.86 9.27
N GLY A 22 0.78 -16.03 10.06
CA GLY A 22 2.17 -15.93 9.59
C GLY A 22 2.78 -14.53 9.65
N ASN A 23 2.00 -13.46 9.90
CA ASN A 23 2.54 -12.10 10.02
C ASN A 23 1.76 -11.24 11.05
N ALA A 24 1.91 -11.57 12.33
CA ALA A 24 1.22 -10.89 13.43
C ALA A 24 1.53 -9.38 13.53
N SER A 25 2.69 -8.93 13.04
CA SER A 25 3.04 -7.50 12.95
C SER A 25 2.05 -6.71 12.10
N HIS A 26 1.35 -7.36 11.16
CA HIS A 26 0.40 -6.72 10.27
C HIS A 26 -1.03 -6.65 10.84
N ALA A 27 -1.27 -7.23 12.02
CA ALA A 27 -2.60 -7.31 12.61
C ALA A 27 -3.34 -5.97 12.69
N LYS A 28 -2.66 -4.89 13.09
CA LYS A 28 -3.27 -3.56 13.19
C LYS A 28 -3.64 -3.00 11.82
N SER A 29 -2.75 -3.13 10.84
CA SER A 29 -3.00 -2.67 9.47
C SER A 29 -4.13 -3.45 8.83
N ILE A 30 -4.11 -4.78 8.94
CA ILE A 30 -5.17 -5.67 8.44
C ILE A 30 -6.52 -5.32 9.10
N ALA A 31 -6.55 -5.10 10.42
CA ALA A 31 -7.77 -4.69 11.12
C ALA A 31 -8.32 -3.37 10.58
N ASN A 32 -7.46 -2.37 10.35
CA ASN A 32 -7.87 -1.09 9.82
C ASN A 32 -8.47 -1.24 8.40
N TRP A 33 -7.81 -1.99 7.52
CA TRP A 33 -8.32 -2.24 6.16
C TRP A 33 -9.63 -3.01 6.16
N LEU A 34 -9.76 -4.03 7.02
CA LEU A 34 -10.99 -4.78 7.17
C LEU A 34 -12.15 -3.87 7.58
N ILE A 35 -11.93 -3.03 8.59
CA ILE A 35 -12.97 -2.17 9.16
C ILE A 35 -13.30 -1.00 8.23
N SER A 36 -12.31 -0.37 7.61
CA SER A 36 -12.51 0.86 6.84
C SER A 36 -12.90 0.61 5.39
N GLU A 37 -12.35 -0.43 4.77
CA GLU A 37 -12.48 -0.65 3.33
C GLU A 37 -13.33 -1.88 3.05
N LEU A 38 -13.07 -3.02 3.70
CA LEU A 38 -13.82 -4.24 3.42
C LEU A 38 -15.27 -4.19 3.94
N PHE A 39 -15.48 -3.73 5.17
CA PHE A 39 -16.83 -3.58 5.74
C PHE A 39 -17.65 -2.48 5.06
N ALA A 40 -17.01 -1.58 4.30
CA ALA A 40 -17.70 -0.58 3.49
C ALA A 40 -18.30 -1.18 2.21
N HIS A 41 -17.88 -2.38 1.80
CA HIS A 41 -18.31 -3.08 0.59
C HIS A 41 -18.82 -4.50 0.89
N PRO A 42 -19.93 -4.65 1.64
CA PRO A 42 -20.46 -5.94 2.08
C PRO A 42 -20.82 -6.90 0.94
N GLU A 43 -21.07 -6.38 -0.26
CA GLU A 43 -21.34 -7.14 -1.48
C GLU A 43 -20.12 -7.84 -2.09
N ASN A 44 -18.90 -7.38 -1.74
CA ASN A 44 -17.64 -7.82 -2.35
C ASN A 44 -16.78 -8.68 -1.41
N TRP A 45 -17.33 -9.07 -0.26
CA TRP A 45 -16.70 -10.04 0.62
C TRP A 45 -17.77 -10.98 1.20
N ASP A 46 -17.59 -12.28 0.96
CA ASP A 46 -18.45 -13.30 1.55
C ASP A 46 -17.68 -14.06 2.62
N VAL A 47 -18.03 -13.79 3.88
CA VAL A 47 -17.40 -14.41 5.05
C VAL A 47 -17.60 -15.92 5.10
N LYS A 48 -18.63 -16.44 4.42
CA LYS A 48 -19.02 -17.85 4.43
C LYS A 48 -18.56 -18.61 3.18
N ASN A 49 -18.44 -17.93 2.05
CA ASN A 49 -18.07 -18.52 0.75
C ASN A 49 -16.80 -17.93 0.14
N ALA A 50 -15.85 -17.43 0.95
CA ALA A 50 -14.49 -17.15 0.48
C ALA A 50 -13.78 -18.47 0.11
N VAL A 51 -14.21 -19.09 -0.98
CA VAL A 51 -13.61 -20.28 -1.56
C VAL A 51 -12.55 -19.80 -2.56
N ASP A 52 -11.40 -20.46 -2.54
CA ASP A 52 -10.26 -20.18 -3.40
C ASP A 52 -10.48 -20.70 -4.83
N THR A 53 -11.59 -20.30 -5.45
CA THR A 53 -11.96 -20.70 -6.81
C THR A 53 -12.48 -19.51 -7.57
N ALA A 54 -11.63 -18.98 -8.45
CA ALA A 54 -11.97 -17.98 -9.44
C ALA A 54 -12.89 -18.62 -10.50
N ASP A 55 -14.19 -18.70 -10.22
CA ASP A 55 -15.16 -19.02 -11.26
C ASP A 55 -15.51 -17.74 -12.04
N SER A 56 -15.36 -17.79 -13.36
CA SER A 56 -15.24 -16.64 -14.26
C SER A 56 -16.55 -15.86 -14.52
N GLY A 57 -17.47 -15.84 -13.56
CA GLY A 57 -18.77 -15.16 -13.66
C GLY A 57 -19.33 -14.65 -12.33
N MET A 58 -18.59 -14.80 -11.23
CA MET A 58 -18.96 -14.26 -9.92
C MET A 58 -18.14 -13.00 -9.58
N PRO A 59 -18.70 -12.05 -8.80
CA PRO A 59 -17.92 -10.93 -8.28
C PRO A 59 -16.73 -11.47 -7.45
N ARG A 60 -15.56 -10.87 -7.67
CA ARG A 60 -14.32 -11.30 -6.99
C ARG A 60 -14.48 -11.08 -5.48
N ILE A 61 -14.36 -12.15 -4.71
CA ILE A 61 -14.36 -12.10 -3.25
C ILE A 61 -12.94 -11.79 -2.77
N ILE A 62 -12.78 -10.76 -1.95
CA ILE A 62 -11.48 -10.47 -1.32
C ILE A 62 -11.15 -11.56 -0.29
N ARG A 63 -10.05 -12.30 -0.52
CA ARG A 63 -9.60 -13.37 0.38
C ARG A 63 -8.73 -12.81 1.51
N PRO A 64 -8.60 -13.51 2.65
CA PRO A 64 -7.66 -13.14 3.70
C PRO A 64 -6.23 -12.95 3.20
N SER A 65 -5.78 -13.82 2.29
CA SER A 65 -4.46 -13.78 1.66
C SER A 65 -4.26 -12.54 0.78
N ASP A 66 -5.29 -12.06 0.10
CA ASP A 66 -5.21 -10.85 -0.71
C ASP A 66 -4.93 -9.63 0.17
N LEU A 67 -5.61 -9.53 1.32
CA LEU A 67 -5.38 -8.40 2.21
C LEU A 67 -4.03 -8.49 2.92
N SER A 68 -3.59 -9.71 3.27
CA SER A 68 -2.27 -9.96 3.83
C SER A 68 -1.17 -9.51 2.85
N GLU A 69 -1.25 -9.95 1.58
CA GLU A 69 -0.29 -9.57 0.54
C GLU A 69 -0.31 -8.06 0.26
N LEU A 70 -1.49 -7.42 0.24
CA LEU A 70 -1.57 -5.97 0.06
C LEU A 70 -0.86 -5.21 1.18
N VAL A 71 -1.01 -5.65 2.44
CA VAL A 71 -0.31 -5.04 3.57
C VAL A 71 1.18 -5.34 3.53
N ASP A 72 1.59 -6.54 3.13
CA ASP A 72 2.99 -6.90 2.92
C ASP A 72 3.66 -5.99 1.88
N MET A 73 2.99 -5.71 0.75
CA MET A 73 3.51 -4.82 -0.28
C MET A 73 3.72 -3.38 0.23
N ILE A 74 2.81 -2.88 1.08
CA ILE A 74 2.98 -1.56 1.72
C ILE A 74 4.18 -1.60 2.67
N SER A 75 4.27 -2.62 3.54
CA SER A 75 5.38 -2.77 4.49
C SER A 75 6.74 -2.92 3.80
N ALA A 76 6.77 -3.55 2.62
CA ALA A 76 7.95 -3.70 1.80
C ALA A 76 8.32 -2.44 0.98
N ASN A 77 7.54 -1.36 1.06
CA ASN A 77 7.64 -0.18 0.19
C ASN A 77 7.58 -0.52 -1.31
N GLU A 78 6.92 -1.62 -1.68
CA GLU A 78 6.66 -1.94 -3.09
C GLU A 78 5.58 -1.03 -3.67
N ILE A 79 4.67 -0.56 -2.81
CA ILE A 79 3.60 0.39 -3.11
C ILE A 79 3.41 1.35 -1.94
N ASN A 80 2.86 2.52 -2.21
CA ASN A 80 2.37 3.43 -1.17
C ASN A 80 0.88 3.21 -0.86
N GLY A 81 0.39 3.85 0.20
CA GLY A 81 -1.01 3.69 0.63
C GLY A 81 -2.07 4.11 -0.40
N LYS A 82 -1.75 5.05 -1.30
CA LYS A 82 -2.67 5.43 -2.40
C LYS A 82 -2.76 4.32 -3.43
N GLN A 83 -1.62 3.80 -3.87
CA GLN A 83 -1.56 2.67 -4.80
C GLN A 83 -2.24 1.43 -4.22
N ALA A 84 -2.07 1.16 -2.92
CA ALA A 84 -2.77 0.07 -2.26
C ALA A 84 -4.30 0.22 -2.33
N LYS A 85 -4.83 1.43 -2.16
CA LYS A 85 -6.27 1.69 -2.31
C LYS A 85 -6.73 1.48 -3.75
N ASP A 86 -5.96 1.95 -4.72
CA ASP A 86 -6.29 1.76 -6.14
C ASP A 86 -6.29 0.27 -6.52
N ILE A 87 -5.34 -0.52 -6.00
CA ILE A 87 -5.31 -1.99 -6.18
C ILE A 87 -6.53 -2.62 -5.52
N PHE A 88 -6.86 -2.20 -4.29
CA PHE A 88 -8.03 -2.71 -3.58
C PHE A 88 -9.34 -2.43 -4.34
N ILE A 89 -9.52 -1.24 -4.90
CA ILE A 89 -10.70 -0.93 -5.71
C ILE A 89 -10.75 -1.79 -6.97
N LYS A 90 -9.62 -1.97 -7.66
CA LYS A 90 -9.54 -2.86 -8.84
C LYS A 90 -9.93 -4.30 -8.50
N MET A 91 -9.48 -4.76 -7.35
CA MET A 91 -9.85 -6.05 -6.78
C MET A 91 -11.36 -6.16 -6.54
N LEU A 92 -12.02 -5.09 -6.06
CA LEU A 92 -13.48 -5.05 -5.91
C LEU A 92 -14.21 -4.99 -7.27
N ASP A 93 -13.64 -4.29 -8.24
CA ASP A 93 -14.18 -4.16 -9.61
C ASP A 93 -14.06 -5.45 -10.43
N GLY A 94 -13.50 -6.51 -9.86
CA GLY A 94 -13.44 -7.84 -10.46
C GLY A 94 -12.14 -8.15 -11.21
N GLU A 95 -11.09 -7.34 -11.06
CA GLU A 95 -9.80 -7.66 -11.67
C GLU A 95 -9.23 -8.96 -11.10
N SER A 96 -8.93 -9.90 -11.98
CA SER A 96 -8.42 -11.21 -11.59
C SER A 96 -6.95 -11.14 -11.18
N GLY A 97 -6.56 -12.05 -10.29
CA GLY A 97 -5.19 -12.18 -9.79
C GLY A 97 -5.01 -11.68 -8.35
N THR A 98 -3.78 -11.81 -7.85
CA THR A 98 -3.35 -11.32 -6.53
C THR A 98 -3.09 -9.80 -6.56
N PRO A 99 -3.01 -9.13 -5.39
CA PRO A 99 -2.60 -7.71 -5.32
C PRO A 99 -1.33 -7.38 -6.10
N ARG A 100 -0.29 -8.23 -6.03
CA ARG A 100 0.96 -8.04 -6.79
C ARG A 100 0.74 -8.18 -8.29
N GLU A 101 -0.03 -9.17 -8.73
CA GLU A 101 -0.34 -9.35 -10.17
C GLU A 101 -1.10 -8.14 -10.73
N ILE A 102 -2.05 -7.60 -9.96
CA ILE A 102 -2.78 -6.38 -10.33
C ILE A 102 -1.83 -5.19 -10.34
N ALA A 103 -0.97 -5.04 -9.34
CA ALA A 103 0.01 -3.95 -9.31
C ALA A 103 0.96 -4.00 -10.52
N ASP A 104 1.41 -5.19 -10.91
CA ASP A 104 2.25 -5.39 -12.10
C ASP A 104 1.49 -5.05 -13.39
N LYS A 105 0.27 -5.58 -13.54
CA LYS A 105 -0.59 -5.32 -14.70
C LYS A 105 -0.83 -3.83 -14.94
N PHE A 106 -0.94 -3.04 -13.86
CA PHE A 106 -1.21 -1.60 -13.93
C PHE A 106 0.02 -0.71 -13.70
N GLY A 107 1.23 -1.27 -13.63
CA GLY A 107 2.47 -0.49 -13.46
C GLY A 107 2.52 0.30 -12.15
N MET A 108 1.92 -0.23 -11.09
CA MET A 108 1.76 0.45 -9.80
C MET A 108 2.92 0.21 -8.82
N LYS A 109 3.91 -0.60 -9.18
CA LYS A 109 5.11 -0.77 -8.34
C LYS A 109 5.86 0.55 -8.23
N GLN A 110 6.26 0.88 -7.01
CA GLN A 110 7.07 2.05 -6.73
C GLN A 110 8.43 1.90 -7.45
N ILE A 111 8.83 2.93 -8.18
CA ILE A 111 10.18 3.00 -8.75
C ILE A 111 11.12 3.23 -7.56
N THR A 112 11.78 2.16 -7.11
CA THR A 112 12.80 2.21 -6.06
C THR A 112 14.19 2.50 -6.58
N ASP A 113 14.36 2.56 -7.91
CA ASP A 113 15.64 2.96 -8.51
C ASP A 113 15.82 4.47 -8.38
N THR A 114 16.30 4.87 -7.21
CA THR A 114 16.62 6.26 -6.87
C THR A 114 17.91 6.72 -7.54
N SER A 115 18.63 5.89 -8.31
CA SER A 115 19.94 6.25 -8.85
C SER A 115 19.91 7.52 -9.71
N ALA A 116 18.85 7.72 -10.51
CA ALA A 116 18.65 8.94 -11.28
C ALA A 116 18.38 10.17 -10.39
N ILE A 117 17.65 9.97 -9.28
CA ILE A 117 17.36 11.01 -8.30
C ILE A 117 18.63 11.35 -7.48
N GLU A 118 19.42 10.35 -7.12
CA GLU A 118 20.69 10.48 -6.39
C GLU A 118 21.70 11.29 -7.20
N ALA A 119 21.84 11.00 -8.49
CA ALA A 119 22.69 11.78 -9.39
C ALA A 119 22.24 13.25 -9.48
N ALA A 120 20.94 13.49 -9.62
CA ALA A 120 20.38 14.85 -9.65
C ALA A 120 20.55 15.58 -8.30
N VAL A 121 20.45 14.88 -7.17
CA VAL A 121 20.72 15.42 -5.83
C VAL A 121 22.18 15.83 -5.70
N ASP A 122 23.12 14.97 -6.08
CA ASP A 122 24.55 15.25 -6.01
C ASP A 122 24.93 16.47 -6.88
N GLU A 123 24.38 16.55 -8.10
CA GLU A 123 24.59 17.69 -8.99
C GLU A 123 24.07 19.00 -8.37
N ILE A 124 22.85 19.01 -7.84
CA ILE A 124 22.25 20.19 -7.21
C ILE A 124 23.03 20.62 -5.96
N ILE A 125 23.49 19.68 -5.13
CA ILE A 125 24.31 19.96 -3.95
C ILE A 125 25.66 20.57 -4.36
N ALA A 126 26.32 20.00 -5.38
CA ALA A 126 27.57 20.50 -5.91
C ALA A 126 27.41 21.91 -6.52
N ALA A 127 26.33 22.15 -7.25
CA ALA A 127 26.02 23.44 -7.86
C ALA A 127 25.58 24.52 -6.85
N SER A 128 25.18 24.14 -5.64
CA SER A 128 24.56 25.02 -4.65
C SER A 128 25.31 25.09 -3.32
N ALA A 129 26.64 25.06 -3.36
CA ALA A 129 27.50 25.10 -2.16
C ALA A 129 27.16 26.24 -1.15
N PRO A 130 26.82 27.48 -1.57
CA PRO A 130 26.41 28.54 -0.64
C PRO A 130 25.11 28.22 0.10
N GLN A 131 24.14 27.63 -0.58
CA GLN A 131 22.84 27.23 -0.02
C GLN A 131 23.00 26.05 0.94
N VAL A 132 23.92 25.11 0.63
CA VAL A 132 24.25 23.99 1.52
C VAL A 132 24.85 24.49 2.83
N ALA A 133 25.78 25.43 2.77
CA ALA A 133 26.36 26.06 3.97
C ALA A 133 25.29 26.77 4.81
N GLN A 134 24.38 27.51 4.17
CA GLN A 134 23.27 28.17 4.86
C GLN A 134 22.29 27.19 5.50
N TYR A 135 21.98 26.09 4.82
CA TYR A 135 21.13 25.03 5.38
C TYR A 135 21.78 24.40 6.62
N LYS A 136 23.09 24.07 6.54
CA LYS A 136 23.87 23.57 7.68
C LYS A 136 23.97 24.58 8.84
N ALA A 137 23.89 25.87 8.55
CA ALA A 137 23.84 26.95 9.55
C ALA A 137 22.44 27.16 10.17
N GLY A 138 21.45 26.32 9.84
CA GLY A 138 20.12 26.32 10.45
C GLY A 138 19.00 26.97 9.62
N LYS A 139 19.26 27.44 8.40
CA LYS A 139 18.19 27.86 7.47
C LYS A 139 17.50 26.67 6.82
N THR A 140 16.73 25.91 7.60
CA THR A 140 16.01 24.71 7.15
C THR A 140 14.99 24.98 6.05
N GLY A 141 14.51 26.22 5.90
CA GLY A 141 13.64 26.63 4.78
C GLY A 141 14.25 26.48 3.38
N LEU A 142 15.57 26.28 3.28
CA LEU A 142 16.24 25.97 2.01
C LEU A 142 15.94 24.56 1.50
N LEU A 143 15.32 23.68 2.29
CA LEU A 143 14.96 22.34 1.85
C LEU A 143 14.06 22.37 0.61
N GLY A 144 13.10 23.30 0.55
CA GLY A 144 12.23 23.46 -0.62
C GLY A 144 12.96 23.91 -1.89
N PHE A 145 14.07 24.65 -1.76
CA PHE A 145 14.92 25.01 -2.89
C PHE A 145 15.61 23.78 -3.49
N PHE A 146 16.15 22.90 -2.63
CA PHE A 146 16.79 21.66 -3.08
C PHE A 146 15.77 20.70 -3.73
N VAL A 147 14.60 20.51 -3.10
CA VAL A 147 13.52 19.68 -3.66
C VAL A 147 13.09 20.20 -5.04
N GLY A 148 12.86 21.51 -5.18
CA GLY A 148 12.50 22.11 -6.47
C GLY A 148 13.64 22.10 -7.51
N GLY A 149 14.89 21.96 -7.07
CA GLY A 149 16.04 21.72 -7.94
C GLY A 149 16.02 20.32 -8.53
N VAL A 150 15.89 19.32 -7.66
CA VAL A 150 15.83 17.90 -8.04
C VAL A 150 14.64 17.63 -8.95
N MET A 151 13.44 18.12 -8.62
CA MET A 151 12.23 17.94 -9.45
C MET A 151 12.32 18.56 -10.85
N ARG A 152 13.28 19.46 -11.11
CA ARG A 152 13.52 20.01 -12.46
C ARG A 152 14.57 19.22 -13.24
N ALA A 153 15.43 18.49 -12.54
CA ALA A 153 16.53 17.72 -13.11
C ALA A 153 16.13 16.26 -13.41
N THR A 154 15.03 15.80 -12.82
CA THR A 154 14.39 14.49 -13.04
C THR A 154 13.04 14.66 -13.71
#